data_AF-A0A1G2E0E6-F1
#
_entry.id   AF-A0A1G2E0E6-F1
#
_cell.length_a   1.000
_cell.length_b   1.000
_cell.length_c   1.000
_cell.angle_alpha   90.00
_cell.angle_beta   90.00
_cell.angle_gamma   90.00
#
_symmetry.space_group_name_H-M   'P 1'
#
loop_
_entity.id
_entity.type
_entity.pdbx_description
1 polymer ?
#
loop_
_entity_poly.entity_id
_entity_poly.type
_entity_poly.pdbx_seq_one_letter_code
_entity_poly.pdbx_strand_id
1 'polypeptide(L)'
;MPTICVFLEEKVKELEGFREEKNPAGPINYYLGKRELYRNGKQFHIDVSSFKDPILAVVKDIVEKVAIHDWLLVPAEQVCGNYSHESATAIIETRPYEGKEVPLCRISGNTLEDVKELYNKLQKGEIKPKN
;
A
#
# COMPACT_ATOMS: atom_id res chain seq x y z
N MET A 1 -12.14 2.46 2.49
CA MET A 1 -10.97 2.50 3.40
C MET A 1 -9.78 2.12 2.56
N PRO A 2 -8.67 2.85 2.64
CA PRO A 2 -7.50 2.56 1.83
C PRO A 2 -6.96 1.16 2.16
N THR A 3 -6.64 0.39 1.13
CA THR A 3 -5.85 -0.82 1.30
C THR A 3 -4.38 -0.41 1.30
N ILE A 4 -3.70 -0.56 2.43
CA ILE A 4 -2.28 -0.22 2.59
C ILE A 4 -1.47 -1.51 2.60
N CYS A 5 -0.61 -1.70 1.60
CA CYS A 5 0.28 -2.84 1.51
C CYS A 5 1.71 -2.40 1.81
N VAL A 6 2.35 -3.03 2.79
CA VAL A 6 3.76 -2.83 3.12
C VAL A 6 4.55 -3.99 2.54
N PHE A 7 5.25 -3.76 1.44
CA PHE A 7 6.07 -4.75 0.75
C PHE A 7 7.41 -4.89 1.45
N LEU A 8 7.83 -6.14 1.62
CA LEU A 8 9.01 -6.54 2.36
C LEU A 8 10.03 -7.19 1.43
N GLU A 9 11.31 -6.94 1.71
CA GLU A 9 12.43 -7.65 1.10
C GLU A 9 12.39 -9.15 1.45
N GLU A 10 13.01 -10.00 0.63
CA GLU A 10 13.02 -11.46 0.84
C GLU A 10 13.68 -11.89 2.17
N LYS A 11 14.52 -11.05 2.79
CA LYS A 11 15.11 -11.26 4.12
C LYS A 11 14.06 -11.41 5.24
N VAL A 12 12.78 -11.16 4.98
CA VAL A 12 11.68 -11.48 5.92
C VAL A 12 11.71 -12.94 6.39
N LYS A 13 12.21 -13.86 5.55
CA LYS A 13 12.32 -15.29 5.88
C LYS A 13 13.37 -15.59 6.96
N GLU A 14 14.29 -14.67 7.17
CA GLU A 14 15.40 -14.79 8.14
C GLU A 14 15.02 -14.20 9.51
N LEU A 15 13.89 -13.49 9.60
CA LEU A 15 13.42 -12.88 10.84
C LEU A 15 12.91 -13.93 11.83
N GLU A 16 13.21 -13.69 13.11
CA GLU A 16 12.63 -14.48 14.19
C GLU A 16 11.10 -14.44 14.16
N GLY A 17 10.47 -15.62 14.23
CA GLY A 17 9.02 -15.76 14.20
C GLY A 17 8.42 -15.85 12.79
N PHE A 18 9.24 -15.81 11.72
CA PHE A 18 8.79 -16.20 10.40
C PHE A 18 8.46 -17.69 10.37
N ARG A 19 7.30 -18.05 9.79
CA ARG A 19 6.92 -19.44 9.57
C ARG A 19 6.08 -19.61 8.32
N GLU A 20 6.18 -20.81 7.74
CA GLU A 20 5.35 -21.27 6.62
C GLU A 20 4.46 -22.40 7.10
N GLU A 21 3.16 -22.27 6.88
CA GLU A 21 2.17 -23.29 7.22
C GLU A 21 1.60 -23.89 5.94
N LYS A 22 1.90 -25.17 5.69
CA LYS A 22 1.37 -25.91 4.55
C LYS A 22 -0.07 -26.30 4.83
N ASN A 23 -1.00 -25.76 4.06
CA ASN A 23 -2.38 -26.23 4.04
C ASN A 23 -2.48 -27.46 3.11
N PRO A 24 -2.88 -28.66 3.60
CA PRO A 24 -2.95 -29.88 2.78
C PRO A 24 -3.85 -29.76 1.54
N ALA A 25 -4.81 -28.84 1.55
CA ALA A 25 -5.78 -28.64 0.46
C ALA A 25 -5.73 -27.22 -0.13
N GLY A 26 -4.71 -26.41 0.21
CA GLY A 26 -4.71 -24.99 -0.12
C GLY A 26 -3.32 -24.39 -0.35
N PRO A 27 -3.24 -23.07 -0.54
CA PRO A 27 -1.95 -22.38 -0.67
C PRO A 27 -1.14 -22.45 0.63
N ILE A 28 0.16 -22.21 0.52
CA ILE A 28 1.03 -22.00 1.69
C ILE A 28 0.64 -20.68 2.34
N ASN A 29 0.38 -20.71 3.64
CA ASN A 29 0.18 -19.52 4.45
C ASN A 29 1.52 -19.11 5.07
N TYR A 30 1.79 -17.82 5.11
CA TYR A 30 3.03 -17.27 5.65
C TYR A 30 2.72 -16.38 6.83
N TYR A 31 3.52 -16.44 7.88
CA TYR A 31 3.30 -15.65 9.08
C TYR A 31 4.61 -15.07 9.61
N LEU A 32 4.50 -13.92 10.26
CA LEU A 32 5.54 -13.34 11.11
C LEU A 32 4.93 -13.03 12.47
N GLY A 33 5.28 -13.83 13.48
CA GLY A 33 4.59 -13.80 14.77
C GLY A 33 3.09 -14.07 14.60
N LYS A 34 2.22 -13.18 15.08
CA LYS A 34 0.75 -13.35 14.94
C LYS A 34 0.18 -12.76 13.65
N ARG A 35 1.01 -12.15 12.79
CA ARG A 35 0.55 -11.49 11.56
C ARG A 35 0.69 -12.43 10.37
N GLU A 36 -0.34 -12.48 9.56
CA GLU A 36 -0.30 -13.12 8.25
C GLU A 36 0.50 -12.25 7.28
N LEU A 37 1.29 -12.91 6.43
CA LEU A 37 2.00 -12.31 5.31
C LEU A 37 1.35 -12.81 4.02
N TYR A 38 1.15 -11.90 3.08
CA TYR A 38 0.67 -12.22 1.75
C TYR A 38 1.83 -12.23 0.76
N ARG A 39 1.70 -13.04 -0.29
CA ARG A 39 2.75 -13.20 -1.31
C ARG A 39 2.22 -12.87 -2.69
N ASN A 40 2.83 -11.89 -3.34
CA ASN A 40 2.56 -11.54 -4.73
C ASN A 40 3.80 -11.86 -5.58
N GLY A 41 3.75 -12.99 -6.30
CA GLY A 41 4.92 -13.53 -6.98
C GLY A 41 6.06 -13.83 -6.00
N LYS A 42 7.15 -13.07 -6.08
CA LYS A 42 8.32 -13.22 -5.19
C LYS A 42 8.28 -12.29 -3.97
N GLN A 43 7.39 -11.31 -3.94
CA GLN A 43 7.40 -10.26 -2.92
C GLN A 43 6.41 -10.57 -1.79
N PHE A 44 6.86 -10.44 -0.55
CA PHE A 44 6.00 -10.52 0.63
C PHE A 44 5.40 -9.15 0.93
N HIS A 45 4.21 -9.13 1.50
CA HIS A 45 3.63 -7.92 2.04
C HIS A 45 2.76 -8.18 3.27
N ILE A 46 2.58 -7.13 4.07
CA ILE A 46 1.62 -7.07 5.16
C ILE A 46 0.55 -6.06 4.77
N ASP A 47 -0.71 -6.43 4.93
CA ASP A 47 -1.81 -5.49 4.83
C ASP A 47 -2.01 -4.76 6.16
N VAL A 48 -2.08 -3.43 6.06
CA VAL A 48 -2.29 -2.52 7.18
C VAL A 48 -3.65 -1.84 6.95
N SER A 49 -4.52 -1.93 7.96
CA SER A 49 -5.91 -1.46 7.82
C SER A 49 -6.01 0.07 7.91
N SER A 50 -5.05 0.74 8.55
CA SER A 50 -5.04 2.19 8.72
C SER A 50 -3.63 2.75 8.80
N PHE A 51 -3.44 4.00 8.37
CA PHE A 51 -2.22 4.79 8.64
C PHE A 51 -1.90 4.99 10.12
N LYS A 52 -2.83 4.69 11.02
CA LYS A 52 -2.63 4.74 12.48
C LYS A 52 -2.03 3.43 13.01
N ASP A 53 -2.13 2.35 12.25
CA ASP A 53 -1.61 1.06 12.68
C ASP A 53 -0.09 1.05 12.50
N PRO A 54 0.67 0.69 13.54
CA PRO A 54 2.12 0.65 13.42
C PRO A 54 2.56 -0.51 12.53
N ILE A 55 3.52 -0.25 11.65
CA ILE A 55 4.32 -1.31 11.02
C ILE A 55 5.07 -2.04 12.13
N LEU A 56 5.11 -3.38 12.08
CA LEU A 56 5.85 -4.15 13.08
C LEU A 56 7.30 -3.69 13.13
N ALA A 57 7.82 -3.40 14.33
CA ALA A 57 9.19 -2.91 14.48
C ALA A 57 10.22 -3.85 13.84
N VAL A 58 9.99 -5.17 13.95
CA VAL A 58 10.87 -6.21 13.39
C VAL A 58 11.00 -6.16 11.86
N VAL A 59 10.04 -5.56 11.15
CA VAL A 59 10.11 -5.45 9.67
C VAL A 59 10.55 -4.08 9.17
N LYS A 60 10.75 -3.11 10.06
CA LYS A 60 10.97 -1.71 9.67
C LYS A 60 12.18 -1.54 8.75
N ASP A 61 13.26 -2.27 9.01
CA ASP A 61 14.52 -2.19 8.26
C ASP A 61 14.50 -3.05 6.99
N ILE A 62 13.39 -3.70 6.69
CA ILE A 62 13.22 -4.60 5.55
C ILE A 62 12.04 -4.20 4.67
N VAL A 63 11.45 -3.03 4.94
CA VAL A 63 10.40 -2.44 4.09
C VAL A 63 11.04 -1.98 2.79
N GLU A 64 10.62 -2.58 1.68
CA GLU A 64 11.07 -2.21 0.35
C GLU A 64 10.23 -1.05 -0.21
N LYS A 65 8.92 -1.09 0.04
CA LYS A 65 7.95 -0.14 -0.51
C LYS A 65 6.65 -0.18 0.30
N VAL A 66 6.01 0.97 0.45
CA VAL A 66 4.63 1.09 0.92
C VAL A 66 3.76 1.47 -0.28
N ALA A 67 2.62 0.80 -0.46
CA ALA A 67 1.66 1.16 -1.49
C ALA A 67 0.25 1.27 -0.92
N ILE A 68 -0.56 2.11 -1.56
CA ILE A 68 -1.95 2.33 -1.19
C ILE A 68 -2.81 2.32 -2.43
N HIS A 69 -3.93 1.60 -2.33
CA HIS A 69 -5.00 1.66 -3.30
C HIS A 69 -6.27 2.14 -2.60
N ASP A 70 -6.87 3.21 -3.11
CA ASP A 70 -8.13 3.71 -2.57
C ASP A 70 -8.95 4.47 -3.60
N TRP A 71 -10.27 4.49 -3.39
CA TRP A 71 -11.20 5.31 -4.14
C TRP A 71 -11.25 6.71 -3.54
N LEU A 72 -11.01 7.74 -4.35
CA LEU A 72 -11.14 9.11 -3.87
C LEU A 72 -12.58 9.58 -4.10
N LEU A 73 -13.21 10.08 -3.04
CA LEU A 73 -14.55 10.67 -3.08
C LEU A 73 -14.51 12.14 -3.54
N VAL A 74 -13.65 12.45 -4.51
CA VAL A 74 -13.48 13.80 -5.09
C VAL A 74 -13.80 13.77 -6.59
N PRO A 75 -14.20 14.89 -7.21
CA PRO A 75 -14.56 14.92 -8.62
C PRO A 75 -13.39 14.50 -9.53
N ALA A 76 -13.63 13.56 -10.45
CA ALA A 76 -12.58 12.93 -11.28
C ALA A 76 -11.83 13.89 -12.20
N GLU A 77 -12.53 14.90 -12.70
CA GLU A 77 -12.03 15.88 -13.66
C GLU A 77 -10.92 16.77 -13.07
N GLN A 78 -10.80 16.84 -11.73
CA GLN A 78 -9.83 17.70 -11.04
C GLN A 78 -8.58 16.95 -10.56
N VAL A 79 -8.58 15.61 -10.63
CA VAL A 79 -7.56 14.80 -9.93
C VAL A 79 -6.84 13.76 -10.77
N CYS A 80 -7.20 13.51 -12.03
CA CYS A 80 -6.46 12.52 -12.82
C CYS A 80 -5.05 13.02 -13.18
N GLY A 81 -4.09 12.10 -13.14
CA GLY A 81 -2.70 12.39 -13.49
C GLY A 81 -1.69 11.77 -12.53
N ASN A 82 -0.43 12.15 -12.73
CA ASN A 82 0.69 11.70 -11.91
C ASN A 82 1.01 12.74 -10.85
N TYR A 83 1.19 12.33 -9.60
CA TYR A 83 1.57 13.19 -8.48
C TYR A 83 2.83 12.66 -7.85
N SER A 84 3.54 13.54 -7.16
CA SER A 84 4.67 13.13 -6.34
C SER A 84 4.88 14.09 -5.19
N HIS A 85 5.29 13.55 -4.05
CA HIS A 85 5.71 14.30 -2.88
C HIS A 85 6.78 13.49 -2.15
N GLU A 86 7.96 14.08 -1.95
CA GLU A 86 9.14 13.38 -1.42
C GLU A 86 9.42 12.06 -2.18
N SER A 87 9.53 10.93 -1.46
CA SER A 87 9.74 9.60 -2.06
C SER A 87 8.46 8.98 -2.64
N ALA A 88 7.29 9.58 -2.38
CA ALA A 88 6.01 9.03 -2.77
C ALA A 88 5.57 9.55 -4.15
N THR A 89 4.99 8.65 -4.94
CA THR A 89 4.35 8.93 -6.22
C THR A 89 2.93 8.39 -6.20
N ALA A 90 2.03 9.06 -6.91
CA ALA A 90 0.67 8.59 -7.09
C ALA A 90 0.26 8.66 -8.56
N ILE A 91 -0.52 7.68 -8.98
CA ILE A 91 -1.22 7.68 -10.25
C ILE A 91 -2.71 7.69 -9.92
N ILE A 92 -3.42 8.70 -10.40
CA ILE A 92 -4.87 8.79 -10.29
C ILE A 92 -5.46 8.64 -11.69
N GLU A 93 -6.32 7.64 -11.83
CA GLU A 93 -7.05 7.36 -13.06
C GLU A 93 -8.52 7.17 -12.73
N THR A 94 -9.38 7.54 -13.67
CA THR A 94 -10.80 7.21 -13.57
C THR A 94 -11.03 5.73 -13.86
N ARG A 95 -11.86 5.09 -13.04
CA ARG A 95 -12.26 3.70 -13.19
C ARG A 95 -13.77 3.57 -13.03
N PRO A 96 -14.40 2.65 -13.79
CA PRO A 96 -15.80 2.30 -13.56
C PRO A 96 -15.97 1.65 -12.19
N TYR A 97 -16.87 2.19 -11.38
CA TYR A 97 -17.31 1.63 -10.10
C TYR A 97 -18.82 1.85 -9.96
N GLU A 98 -19.59 0.77 -9.82
CA GLU A 98 -21.06 0.81 -9.67
C GLU A 98 -21.77 1.67 -10.74
N GLY A 99 -21.29 1.62 -11.99
CA GLY A 99 -21.89 2.36 -13.12
C GLY A 99 -21.53 3.84 -13.16
N LYS A 100 -20.57 4.29 -12.34
CA LYS A 100 -20.04 5.66 -12.35
C LYS A 100 -18.53 5.64 -12.58
N GLU A 101 -18.03 6.72 -13.16
CA GLU A 101 -16.60 6.97 -13.29
C GLU A 101 -16.07 7.59 -11.99
N VAL A 102 -15.22 6.85 -11.26
CA VAL A 102 -14.69 7.25 -9.94
C VAL A 102 -13.16 7.27 -9.98
N PRO A 103 -12.49 8.26 -9.38
CA PRO A 103 -11.03 8.27 -9.30
C PRO A 103 -10.50 7.16 -8.41
N LEU A 104 -9.66 6.31 -8.99
CA LEU A 104 -8.86 5.34 -8.27
C LEU A 104 -7.46 5.91 -8.08
N CYS A 105 -7.05 6.07 -6.83
CA CYS A 105 -5.71 6.50 -6.47
C CYS A 105 -4.83 5.31 -6.16
N ARG A 106 -3.65 5.27 -6.79
CA ARG A 106 -2.60 4.29 -6.53
C ARG A 106 -1.34 5.02 -6.13
N ILE A 107 -0.97 4.92 -4.85
CA ILE A 107 0.20 5.59 -4.28
C ILE A 107 1.27 4.55 -4.00
N SER A 108 2.53 4.89 -4.22
CA SER A 108 3.69 4.12 -3.77
C SER A 108 4.77 5.04 -3.23
N GLY A 109 5.51 4.61 -2.22
CA GLY A 109 6.68 5.34 -1.72
C GLY A 109 7.54 4.46 -0.82
N ASN A 110 8.65 5.02 -0.34
CA ASN A 110 9.62 4.24 0.45
C ASN A 110 9.20 4.15 1.93
N THR A 111 8.47 5.16 2.42
CA THR A 111 8.04 5.24 3.81
C THR A 111 6.53 5.37 3.93
N LEU A 112 5.98 4.93 5.05
CA LEU A 112 4.55 5.12 5.36
C LEU A 112 4.20 6.61 5.52
N GLU A 113 5.14 7.41 6.01
CA GLU A 113 4.95 8.83 6.28
C GLU A 113 4.83 9.64 4.98
N ASP A 114 5.73 9.44 4.02
CA ASP A 114 5.68 10.11 2.72
C ASP A 114 4.39 9.75 1.97
N VAL A 115 4.02 8.47 1.98
CA VAL A 115 2.80 7.97 1.35
C VAL A 115 1.56 8.56 2.02
N LYS A 116 1.54 8.66 3.36
CA LYS A 116 0.46 9.28 4.13
C LYS A 116 0.34 10.76 3.83
N GLU A 117 1.45 11.48 3.76
CA GLU A 117 1.43 12.91 3.46
C GLU A 117 0.89 13.17 2.06
N LEU A 118 1.36 12.42 1.05
CA LEU A 118 0.84 12.53 -0.32
C LEU A 118 -0.66 12.22 -0.37
N TYR A 119 -1.11 11.14 0.27
CA TYR A 119 -2.53 10.79 0.36
C TYR A 119 -3.37 11.93 0.97
N ASN A 120 -2.90 12.53 2.06
CA ASN A 120 -3.59 13.65 2.71
C ASN A 120 -3.65 14.89 1.81
N LYS A 121 -2.55 15.25 1.13
CA LYS A 121 -2.52 16.39 0.18
C LYS A 121 -3.51 16.18 -0.96
N LEU A 122 -3.59 14.95 -1.48
CA LEU A 122 -4.55 14.58 -2.53
C LEU A 122 -6.00 14.72 -2.05
N GLN A 123 -6.33 14.22 -0.86
CA GLN A 123 -7.69 14.34 -0.31
C GLN A 123 -8.12 15.79 -0.07
N LYS A 124 -7.18 16.68 0.26
CA LYS A 124 -7.44 18.11 0.50
C LYS A 124 -7.35 18.98 -0.76
N GLY A 125 -6.92 18.43 -1.89
CA GLY A 125 -6.66 19.22 -3.11
C GLY A 125 -5.49 20.20 -2.99
N GLU A 126 -4.53 19.93 -2.11
CA GLU A 126 -3.37 20.80 -1.83
C GLU A 126 -2.21 20.58 -2.81
N ILE A 127 -2.32 19.61 -3.71
CA ILE A 127 -1.31 19.27 -4.71
C ILE A 127 -1.93 19.13 -6.10
N LYS A 128 -1.16 19.50 -7.12
CA LYS A 128 -1.56 19.41 -8.53
C LYS A 128 -0.79 18.29 -9.23
N PRO A 129 -1.36 17.69 -10.28
CA PRO A 129 -0.65 16.68 -11.06
C PRO A 129 0.56 17.31 -11.75
N LYS A 130 1.60 16.50 -11.95
CA LYS A 130 2.72 16.80 -12.82
C LYS A 130 2.25 16.64 -14.27
N ASN A 131 2.46 17.69 -15.06
CA ASN A 131 2.31 17.66 -16.52
C ASN A 131 3.42 16.85 -17.17
#